data_AF-A0A7D8UNK2-F1
#
_entry.id   AF-A0A7D8UNK2-F1
#
_cell.length_a   1.000
_cell.length_b   1.000
_cell.length_c   1.000
_cell.angle_alpha   90.00
_cell.angle_beta   90.00
_cell.angle_gamma   90.00
#
_symmetry.space_group_name_H-M   'P 1'
#
loop_
_entity.id
_entity.type
_entity.pdbx_description
1 polymer ?
#
loop_
_entity_poly.entity_id
_entity_poly.type
_entity_poly.pdbx_seq_one_letter_code
_entity_poly.pdbx_strand_id
1 'polypeptide(L)'
;MNLKFLGLSASLMLSSLSTGLSHTSAYPSPTFETPPPPGETYTTGFPLCGIPGYTEVPGNYTETVDQISNSTPKCCRDQCRAVYPACQSIAFHKRYILCLFFDRVVEDTQLIRDNSSEFVHYDLGCHV
;
A
#
# COMPACT_ATOMS: atom_id res chain seq x y z
N MET A 1 -20.70 -64.93 -34.22
CA MET A 1 -19.29 -64.98 -33.79
C MET A 1 -18.83 -63.55 -33.57
N ASN A 2 -18.43 -63.02 -32.41
CA ASN A 2 -18.21 -63.54 -31.06
C ASN A 2 -18.61 -62.43 -30.07
N LEU A 3 -19.36 -62.81 -29.05
CA LEU A 3 -19.61 -62.07 -27.82
C LEU A 3 -18.45 -62.36 -26.86
N LYS A 4 -17.95 -61.38 -26.11
CA LYS A 4 -17.25 -61.65 -24.84
C LYS A 4 -17.54 -60.55 -23.82
N PHE A 5 -18.35 -60.94 -22.85
CA PHE A 5 -18.59 -60.31 -21.54
C PHE A 5 -17.34 -60.45 -20.65
N LEU A 6 -17.15 -59.49 -19.73
CA LEU A 6 -17.13 -59.67 -18.26
C LEU A 6 -16.31 -58.56 -17.60
N GLY A 7 -16.86 -57.96 -16.54
CA GLY A 7 -16.13 -57.09 -15.64
C GLY A 7 -17.02 -56.35 -14.65
N LEU A 8 -17.70 -57.07 -13.76
CA LEU A 8 -18.17 -56.50 -12.49
C LEU A 8 -16.93 -56.11 -11.66
N SER A 9 -16.92 -54.93 -11.02
CA SER A 9 -16.51 -54.86 -9.61
C SER A 9 -16.82 -53.49 -8.96
N ALA A 10 -17.59 -53.59 -7.88
CA ALA A 10 -17.57 -52.83 -6.63
C ALA A 10 -17.15 -51.35 -6.61
N SER A 11 -18.11 -50.50 -6.21
CA SER A 11 -17.85 -49.22 -5.55
C SER A 11 -17.08 -49.42 -4.23
N LEU A 12 -16.04 -48.63 -4.00
CA LEU A 12 -15.51 -48.30 -2.67
C LEU A 12 -14.96 -46.86 -2.73
N MET A 13 -15.72 -45.94 -2.13
CA MET A 13 -15.24 -44.63 -1.70
C MET A 13 -14.14 -44.84 -0.64
N LEU A 14 -13.09 -44.00 -0.62
CA LEU A 14 -12.74 -43.16 0.54
C LEU A 14 -11.47 -42.31 0.28
N SER A 15 -11.70 -40.99 0.28
CA SER A 15 -10.93 -39.95 0.99
C SER A 15 -9.40 -39.88 0.87
N SER A 16 -8.92 -38.77 0.29
CA SER A 16 -8.00 -37.84 0.99
C SER A 16 -7.86 -36.54 0.18
N LEU A 17 -8.89 -35.68 0.22
CA LEU A 17 -8.71 -34.27 -0.11
C LEU A 17 -8.14 -33.59 1.14
N SER A 18 -6.84 -33.34 1.13
CA SER A 18 -6.16 -32.54 2.14
C SER A 18 -6.51 -31.06 1.92
N THR A 19 -7.70 -30.64 2.32
CA THR A 19 -7.93 -29.23 2.65
C THR A 19 -7.24 -28.95 3.96
N GLY A 20 -5.95 -28.62 3.89
CA GLY A 20 -5.29 -27.93 4.98
C GLY A 20 -6.04 -26.62 5.21
N LEU A 21 -6.89 -26.59 6.24
CA LEU A 21 -7.36 -25.36 6.84
C LEU A 21 -6.13 -24.63 7.37
N SER A 22 -5.53 -23.77 6.54
CA SER A 22 -4.68 -22.69 7.04
C SER A 22 -5.59 -21.66 7.69
N HIS A 23 -6.06 -21.95 8.90
CA HIS A 23 -6.54 -20.92 9.81
C HIS A 23 -5.31 -20.15 10.29
N THR A 24 -4.81 -19.25 9.45
CA THR A 24 -4.02 -18.12 9.95
C THR A 24 -5.02 -17.19 10.62
N SER A 25 -5.15 -17.36 11.94
CA SER A 25 -5.76 -16.36 12.81
C SER A 25 -5.02 -15.04 12.60
N ALA A 26 -5.53 -14.19 11.70
CA ALA A 26 -5.13 -12.80 11.61
C ALA A 26 -5.60 -12.12 12.90
N TYR A 27 -4.76 -12.18 13.94
CA TYR A 27 -4.89 -11.26 15.05
C TYR A 27 -4.74 -9.84 14.47
N PRO A 28 -5.71 -8.93 14.66
CA PRO A 28 -5.45 -7.53 14.38
C PRO A 28 -4.33 -7.13 15.33
N SER A 29 -3.13 -6.91 14.78
CA SER A 29 -2.06 -6.30 15.56
C SER A 29 -2.59 -4.93 15.99
N PRO A 30 -2.64 -4.62 17.29
CA PRO A 30 -2.98 -3.27 17.72
C PRO A 30 -1.98 -2.33 17.05
N THR A 31 -2.49 -1.37 16.27
CA THR A 31 -1.70 -0.28 15.72
C THR A 31 -1.26 0.58 16.90
N PHE A 32 -0.12 0.24 17.48
CA PHE A 32 0.58 1.14 18.37
C PHE A 32 1.08 2.29 17.50
N GLU A 33 0.34 3.39 17.47
CA GLU A 33 0.87 4.68 17.03
C GLU A 33 2.08 4.95 17.92
N THR A 34 3.28 4.82 17.35
CA THR A 34 4.50 5.16 18.07
C THR A 34 4.51 6.68 18.14
N PRO A 35 4.51 7.29 19.35
CA PRO A 35 4.59 8.73 19.44
C PRO A 35 5.88 9.20 18.75
N PRO A 36 5.89 10.38 18.13
CA PRO A 36 7.10 10.89 17.51
C PRO A 36 8.19 11.01 18.59
N PRO A 37 9.47 10.77 18.25
CA PRO A 37 10.59 10.97 19.17
C PRO A 37 10.50 12.35 19.84
N PRO A 38 10.78 12.48 21.15
CA PRO A 38 10.70 13.77 21.84
C PRO A 38 11.56 14.84 21.15
N GLY A 39 10.91 15.86 20.60
CA GLY A 39 11.56 16.96 19.87
C GLY A 39 11.31 16.96 18.36
N GLU A 40 10.78 15.88 17.78
CA GLU A 40 10.34 15.86 16.39
C GLU A 40 8.85 16.22 16.32
N THR A 41 8.54 17.35 15.69
CA THR A 41 7.16 17.79 15.46
C THR A 41 6.77 17.37 14.06
N TYR A 42 5.60 16.76 13.91
CA TYR A 42 5.06 16.46 12.58
C TYR A 42 4.93 17.76 11.77
N THR A 43 5.23 17.65 10.48
CA THR A 43 5.15 18.77 9.55
C THR A 43 3.68 19.15 9.39
N THR A 44 3.39 20.44 9.53
CA THR A 44 2.03 20.99 9.41
C THR A 44 1.99 22.10 8.36
N GLY A 45 0.79 22.41 7.87
CA GLY A 45 0.50 23.47 6.91
C GLY A 45 0.08 22.94 5.54
N PHE A 46 -1.15 23.24 5.12
CA PHE A 46 -1.70 22.79 3.84
C PHE A 46 -1.61 23.86 2.74
N PRO A 47 -1.17 23.54 1.50
CA PRO A 47 -0.62 22.26 1.08
C PRO A 47 0.88 22.10 1.45
N LEU A 48 1.29 20.88 1.79
CA LEU A 48 2.69 20.49 1.95
C LEU A 48 3.28 20.09 0.60
N CYS A 49 4.28 20.85 0.17
CA CYS A 49 4.86 20.72 -1.17
C CYS A 49 6.37 20.49 -1.10
N GLY A 50 6.81 19.31 -1.56
CA GLY A 50 8.23 19.03 -1.71
C GLY A 50 8.94 18.79 -0.38
N ILE A 51 8.23 18.25 0.60
CA ILE A 51 8.77 18.04 1.94
C ILE A 51 9.50 16.68 1.96
N PRO A 52 10.83 16.64 2.16
CA PRO A 52 11.52 15.38 2.33
C PRO A 52 11.26 14.84 3.74
N GLY A 53 11.04 13.53 3.85
CA GLY A 53 10.79 12.93 5.16
C GLY A 53 10.18 11.54 5.11
N TYR A 54 9.82 11.05 6.28
CA TYR A 54 9.16 9.77 6.48
C TYR A 54 7.78 10.02 7.06
N THR A 55 6.77 9.36 6.51
CA THR A 55 5.40 9.44 7.01
C THR A 55 5.13 8.28 7.93
N GLU A 56 4.53 8.58 9.07
CA GLU A 56 3.90 7.58 9.94
C GLU A 56 2.40 7.74 9.78
N VAL A 57 1.76 6.99 8.88
CA VAL A 57 0.31 7.21 8.69
C VAL A 57 -0.46 6.44 9.78
N PRO A 58 -1.22 7.12 10.64
CA PRO A 58 -1.92 6.49 11.76
C PRO A 58 -3.28 5.94 11.32
N GLY A 59 -3.69 4.83 11.92
CA GLY A 59 -4.98 4.18 11.65
C GLY A 59 -5.00 3.30 10.40
N ASN A 60 -6.20 3.03 9.87
CA ASN A 60 -6.40 2.31 8.60
C ASN A 60 -6.34 3.31 7.45
N TYR A 61 -5.35 3.16 6.58
CA TYR A 61 -5.20 3.92 5.33
C TYR A 61 -4.76 2.96 4.23
N THR A 62 -5.00 3.36 2.98
CA THR A 62 -4.58 2.58 1.82
C THR A 62 -3.36 3.22 1.19
N GLU A 63 -2.18 2.63 1.43
CA GLU A 63 -1.00 2.89 0.61
C GLU A 63 -1.03 2.00 -0.62
N THR A 64 -0.94 2.59 -1.80
CA THR A 64 -0.69 1.83 -3.04
C THR A 64 0.66 2.24 -3.61
N VAL A 65 1.47 1.22 -3.87
CA VAL A 65 2.77 1.35 -4.51
C VAL A 65 2.57 1.22 -6.02
N ASP A 66 2.68 2.33 -6.75
CA ASP A 66 2.70 2.29 -8.20
C ASP A 66 4.13 2.49 -8.72
N GLN A 67 4.66 1.43 -9.33
CA GLN A 67 5.95 1.45 -10.00
C GLN A 67 5.73 1.81 -11.47
N ILE A 68 6.12 3.03 -11.82
CA ILE A 68 6.11 3.48 -13.20
C ILE A 68 7.52 3.94 -13.54
N SER A 69 8.13 3.25 -14.49
CA SER A 69 9.45 3.62 -15.00
C SER A 69 9.44 5.07 -15.50
N ASN A 70 10.45 5.85 -15.14
CA ASN A 70 10.58 7.27 -15.46
C ASN A 70 9.48 8.19 -14.88
N SER A 71 8.87 7.82 -13.76
CA SER A 71 7.91 8.71 -13.09
C SER A 71 8.59 9.99 -12.59
N THR A 72 7.83 11.08 -12.55
CA THR A 72 8.24 12.36 -11.97
C THR A 72 7.26 12.75 -10.87
N PRO A 73 7.61 13.64 -9.93
CA PRO A 73 6.63 14.17 -8.98
C PRO A 73 5.39 14.75 -9.65
N LYS A 74 5.53 15.31 -10.85
CA LYS A 74 4.38 15.77 -11.65
C LYS A 74 3.52 14.60 -12.13
N CYS A 75 4.13 13.57 -12.73
CA CYS A 75 3.40 12.39 -13.21
C CYS A 75 2.65 11.68 -12.07
N CYS A 76 3.33 11.46 -10.93
CA CYS A 76 2.70 10.85 -9.75
C CYS A 76 1.47 11.65 -9.29
N ARG A 77 1.57 12.99 -9.22
CA ARG A 77 0.42 13.82 -8.82
C ARG A 77 -0.69 13.83 -9.85
N ASP A 78 -0.38 13.84 -11.14
CA ASP A 78 -1.40 13.81 -12.19
C ASP A 78 -2.18 12.49 -12.19
N GLN A 79 -1.51 11.37 -11.91
CA GLN A 79 -2.17 10.07 -11.74
C GLN A 79 -3.02 9.99 -10.48
N CYS A 80 -2.49 10.48 -9.36
CA CYS A 80 -3.25 10.59 -8.11
C CYS A 80 -4.52 11.45 -8.30
N ARG A 81 -4.43 12.58 -9.01
CA ARG A 81 -5.58 13.42 -9.38
C ARG A 81 -6.60 12.69 -10.24
N ALA A 82 -6.17 11.82 -11.14
CA ALA A 82 -7.07 11.09 -12.03
C ALA A 82 -7.99 10.10 -11.30
N VAL A 83 -7.62 9.70 -10.07
CA VAL A 83 -8.39 8.77 -9.22
C VAL A 83 -8.99 9.45 -7.99
N TYR A 84 -9.00 10.79 -7.94
CA TYR A 84 -9.62 11.54 -6.84
C TYR A 84 -11.11 11.15 -6.65
N PRO A 85 -11.60 10.94 -5.42
CA PRO A 85 -10.94 11.20 -4.13
C PRO A 85 -10.17 10.02 -3.52
N ALA A 86 -9.97 8.92 -4.25
CA ALA A 86 -9.28 7.73 -3.72
C ALA A 86 -7.78 7.97 -3.46
N CYS A 87 -7.18 8.97 -4.12
CA CYS A 87 -5.84 9.46 -3.82
C CYS A 87 -5.90 10.98 -3.55
N GLN A 88 -5.21 11.41 -2.48
CA GLN A 88 -5.21 12.78 -1.97
C GLN A 88 -3.80 13.37 -1.80
N SER A 89 -2.76 12.53 -1.70
CA SER A 89 -1.36 12.97 -1.72
C SER A 89 -0.43 11.88 -2.22
N ILE A 90 0.84 12.23 -2.44
CA ILE A 90 1.88 11.31 -2.88
C ILE A 90 3.14 11.37 -2.02
N ALA A 91 3.92 10.29 -2.03
CA ALA A 91 5.35 10.31 -1.75
C ALA A 91 6.12 9.79 -2.97
N PHE A 92 7.14 10.55 -3.39
CA PHE A 92 8.00 10.17 -4.52
C PHE A 92 9.35 9.67 -4.00
N HIS A 93 9.71 8.44 -4.36
CA HIS A 93 11.00 7.86 -4.02
C HIS A 93 12.05 8.23 -5.07
N LYS A 94 13.03 9.07 -4.73
CA LYS A 94 14.03 9.60 -5.68
C LYS A 94 14.89 8.52 -6.33
N ARG A 95 15.39 7.56 -5.54
CA ARG A 95 16.29 6.49 -6.01
C ARG A 95 15.62 5.50 -6.97
N TYR A 96 14.43 5.01 -6.60
CA TYR A 96 13.73 3.99 -7.39
C TYR A 96 12.73 4.58 -8.40
N ILE A 97 12.55 5.91 -8.41
CA ILE A 97 11.65 6.62 -9.32
C ILE A 97 10.23 6.02 -9.23
N LEU A 98 9.70 6.01 -8.01
CA LEU A 98 8.50 5.26 -7.62
C LEU A 98 7.48 6.22 -6.96
N CYS A 99 6.18 5.98 -7.18
CA CYS A 99 5.10 6.74 -6.55
C CYS A 99 4.42 5.91 -5.46
N LEU A 100 4.29 6.50 -4.27
CA LEU A 100 3.35 6.03 -3.25
C LEU A 100 2.15 6.97 -3.26
N PHE A 101 0.96 6.39 -3.27
CA PHE A 101 -0.31 7.11 -3.25
C PHE A 101 -1.01 6.91 -1.91
N PHE A 102 -1.49 8.01 -1.33
CA PHE A 102 -2.20 8.01 -0.06
C PHE A 102 -3.61 8.52 -0.26
N ASP A 103 -4.57 7.89 0.40
CA ASP A 103 -5.97 8.30 0.49
C ASP A 103 -6.21 9.47 1.46
N ARG A 104 -5.14 10.16 1.88
CA ARG A 104 -5.14 11.32 2.78
C ARG A 104 -4.17 12.41 2.31
N VAL A 105 -4.34 13.64 2.78
CA VAL A 105 -3.38 14.73 2.58
C VAL A 105 -2.12 14.49 3.42
N VAL A 106 -0.98 15.08 3.04
CA VAL A 106 0.32 14.86 3.71
C VAL A 106 0.30 15.30 5.17
N GLU A 107 -0.46 16.33 5.52
CA GLU A 107 -0.59 16.76 6.92
C GLU A 107 -1.19 15.66 7.82
N ASP A 108 -2.07 14.82 7.26
CA ASP A 108 -2.73 13.73 7.98
C ASP A 108 -1.89 12.43 8.03
N THR A 109 -0.74 12.39 7.37
CA THR A 109 0.19 11.24 7.35
C THR A 109 1.31 11.34 8.38
N GLN A 110 1.22 12.30 9.31
CA GLN A 110 2.21 12.59 10.35
C GLN A 110 3.64 12.61 9.80
N LEU A 111 3.89 13.50 8.84
CA LEU A 111 5.17 13.59 8.16
C LEU A 111 6.28 14.13 9.09
N ILE A 112 7.26 13.29 9.39
CA ILE A 112 8.51 13.70 10.03
C ILE A 112 9.46 14.21 8.96
N ARG A 113 9.83 15.50 9.04
CA ARG A 113 10.74 16.10 8.07
C ARG A 113 12.17 15.58 8.28
N ASP A 114 12.72 14.97 7.25
CA ASP A 114 14.12 14.54 7.21
C ASP A 114 14.70 14.85 5.83
N ASN A 115 15.69 15.76 5.79
CA ASN A 115 16.34 16.15 4.54
C ASN A 115 17.22 15.04 3.93
N SER A 116 17.57 14.01 4.70
CA SER A 116 18.27 12.82 4.23
C SER A 116 17.35 11.78 3.60
N SER A 117 16.03 11.92 3.76
CA SER A 117 15.04 10.99 3.21
C SER A 117 15.10 10.91 1.69
N GLU A 118 14.98 9.67 1.19
CA GLU A 118 14.84 9.39 -0.23
C GLU A 118 13.41 9.63 -0.75
N PHE A 119 12.44 9.86 0.15
CA PHE A 119 11.06 10.19 -0.16
C PHE A 119 10.83 11.70 -0.11
N VAL A 120 10.00 12.20 -1.04
CA VAL A 120 9.52 13.58 -1.03
C VAL A 120 8.01 13.59 -1.17
N HIS A 121 7.36 14.29 -0.26
CA HIS A 121 5.91 14.30 -0.11
C HIS A 121 5.29 15.53 -0.77
N TYR A 122 4.12 15.34 -1.38
CA TYR A 122 3.38 16.41 -2.04
C TYR A 122 1.87 16.20 -1.90
N ASP A 123 1.17 17.25 -1.48
CA ASP A 123 -0.28 17.36 -1.65
C ASP A 123 -0.66 17.62 -3.11
N LEU A 124 -1.91 17.26 -3.48
CA LEU A 124 -2.42 17.52 -4.82
C LEU A 124 -2.59 19.01 -5.14
N GLY A 125 -2.66 19.88 -4.12
CA GLY A 125 -2.72 21.34 -4.28
C GLY A 125 -1.39 21.98 -4.71
N CYS A 126 -0.29 21.23 -4.73
CA CYS A 126 1.02 21.77 -5.07
C CYS A 126 1.16 22.11 -6.56
N HIS A 127 1.58 23.34 -6.84
CA HIS A 127 2.05 23.78 -8.15
C HIS A 127 3.50 23.33 -8.37
N VAL A 128 3.79 22.72 -9.53
CA VAL A 128 5.17 22.46 -10.01
C VAL A 128 5.32 23.00 -11.42
#